data_AF-A0A1F4S191-F1
#
_entry.id   AF-A0A1F4S191-F1
#
_cell.length_a   1.000
_cell.length_b   1.000
_cell.length_c   1.000
_cell.angle_alpha   90.00
_cell.angle_beta   90.00
_cell.angle_gamma   90.00
#
_symmetry.space_group_name_H-M   'P 1'
#
loop_
_entity.id
_entity.type
_entity.pdbx_description
1 polymer ?
#
loop_
_entity_poly.entity_id
_entity_poly.type
_entity_poly.pdbx_seq_one_letter_code
_entity_poly.pdbx_strand_id
1 'polypeptide(L)'
;MIEKSERALEDAKALLDIGSYGASASRSYYAVFHILQSVLLTKNLSFSKHSGVIGGFSKSFIKEGVFPSDFANKIKKLWKNREIGDYDYEKKVSRDDAVKCIDDASLILDSIKKYIERRK
;
A
#
# COMPACT_ATOMS: atom_id res chain seq x y z
N MET A 1 13.28 -0.64 -0.27
CA MET A 1 12.41 -1.71 0.24
C MET A 1 11.47 -2.23 -0.86
N ILE A 2 11.93 -2.21 -2.12
CA ILE A 2 11.09 -2.55 -3.28
C ILE A 2 10.79 -4.04 -3.30
N GLU A 3 11.81 -4.89 -3.12
CA GLU A 3 11.64 -6.35 -3.03
C GLU A 3 10.65 -6.77 -1.92
N LYS A 4 10.70 -6.12 -0.75
CA LYS A 4 9.73 -6.37 0.33
C LYS A 4 8.30 -6.00 -0.05
N SER A 5 8.13 -4.95 -0.85
CA SER A 5 6.84 -4.52 -1.35
C SER A 5 6.27 -5.53 -2.35
N GLU A 6 7.09 -5.99 -3.29
CA GLU A 6 6.73 -6.99 -4.29
C GLU A 6 6.35 -8.32 -3.64
N ARG A 7 7.18 -8.79 -2.71
CA ARG A 7 6.92 -10.02 -1.96
C ARG A 7 5.61 -9.95 -1.17
N ALA A 8 5.33 -8.82 -0.53
CA ALA A 8 4.06 -8.63 0.18
C ALA A 8 2.85 -8.65 -0.78
N LEU A 9 2.99 -8.14 -2.01
CA LEU A 9 1.92 -8.21 -3.01
C LEU A 9 1.72 -9.65 -3.52
N GLU A 10 2.79 -10.42 -3.71
CA GLU A 10 2.71 -11.85 -4.03
C GLU A 10 1.99 -12.63 -2.93
N ASP A 11 2.41 -12.41 -1.67
CA ASP A 11 1.78 -13.06 -0.51
C ASP A 11 0.30 -12.69 -0.41
N ALA A 12 -0.08 -11.44 -0.71
CA ALA A 12 -1.49 -11.01 -0.74
C ALA A 12 -2.31 -11.83 -1.75
N LYS A 13 -1.79 -12.01 -2.97
CA LYS A 13 -2.46 -12.81 -4.01
C LYS A 13 -2.64 -14.27 -3.58
N ALA A 14 -1.60 -14.89 -3.02
CA ALA A 14 -1.69 -16.25 -2.50
C ALA A 14 -2.73 -16.38 -1.36
N LEU A 15 -2.81 -15.39 -0.48
CA LEU A 15 -3.79 -15.37 0.60
C LEU A 15 -5.23 -15.20 0.11
N LEU A 16 -5.45 -14.43 -0.96
CA LEU A 16 -6.75 -14.32 -1.62
C LEU A 16 -7.20 -15.68 -2.14
N ASP A 17 -6.30 -16.42 -2.82
CA ASP A 17 -6.62 -17.69 -3.46
C ASP A 17 -7.06 -18.77 -2.45
N ILE A 18 -6.51 -18.75 -1.24
CA ILE A 18 -6.90 -19.67 -0.15
C ILE A 18 -8.08 -19.16 0.71
N GLY A 19 -8.71 -18.04 0.32
CA GLY A 19 -9.85 -17.48 1.04
C GLY A 19 -9.52 -16.65 2.28
N SER A 20 -8.25 -16.33 2.51
CA SER A 20 -7.80 -15.54 3.67
C SER A 20 -7.84 -14.04 3.37
N TYR A 21 -9.05 -13.49 3.23
CA TYR A 21 -9.27 -12.12 2.75
C TYR A 21 -8.73 -11.01 3.67
N GLY A 22 -8.87 -11.17 4.99
CA GLY A 22 -8.32 -10.23 5.97
C GLY A 22 -6.79 -10.15 5.89
N ALA A 23 -6.13 -11.31 5.85
CA ALA A 23 -4.68 -11.39 5.71
C ALA A 23 -4.22 -10.89 4.33
N SER A 24 -4.97 -11.17 3.26
CA SER A 24 -4.73 -10.62 1.93
C SER A 24 -4.72 -9.09 1.96
N ALA A 25 -5.76 -8.46 2.53
CA ALA A 25 -5.83 -7.00 2.65
C ALA A 25 -4.69 -6.41 3.50
N SER A 26 -4.31 -7.10 4.58
CA SER A 26 -3.16 -6.73 5.39
C SER A 26 -1.87 -6.71 4.57
N ARG A 27 -1.61 -7.77 3.80
CA ARG A 27 -0.44 -7.86 2.93
C ARG A 27 -0.46 -6.84 1.79
N SER A 28 -1.61 -6.57 1.18
CA SER A 28 -1.76 -5.48 0.20
C SER A 28 -1.38 -4.11 0.79
N TYR A 29 -1.80 -3.81 2.02
CA TYR A 29 -1.42 -2.58 2.70
C TYR A 29 0.09 -2.50 2.95
N TYR A 30 0.72 -3.59 3.42
CA TYR A 30 2.17 -3.60 3.66
C TYR A 30 3.00 -3.51 2.38
N ALA A 31 2.49 -4.07 1.27
CA ALA A 31 3.09 -3.85 -0.05
C ALA A 31 3.17 -2.34 -0.35
N VAL A 32 2.04 -1.62 -0.22
CA VAL A 32 2.02 -0.17 -0.41
C VAL A 32 2.93 0.54 0.58
N PHE A 33 2.84 0.21 1.87
CA PHE A 33 3.65 0.84 2.91
C PHE A 33 5.15 0.80 2.61
N HIS A 34 5.69 -0.35 2.19
CA HIS A 34 7.11 -0.50 1.86
C HIS A 34 7.54 0.28 0.61
N ILE A 35 6.67 0.40 -0.40
CA ILE A 35 7.00 1.20 -1.57
C ILE A 35 6.93 2.71 -1.27
N LEU A 36 6.01 3.14 -0.40
CA LEU A 36 5.95 4.53 0.08
C LEU A 36 7.24 4.90 0.85
N GLN A 37 7.73 4.01 1.72
CA GLN A 37 9.02 4.21 2.39
C GLN A 37 10.16 4.33 1.37
N SER A 38 10.17 3.47 0.35
CA SER A 38 11.21 3.49 -0.69
C SER A 38 11.25 4.80 -1.47
N VAL A 39 10.10 5.36 -1.86
CA VAL A 39 10.07 6.62 -2.60
C VAL A 39 10.37 7.83 -1.71
N LEU A 40 9.96 7.82 -0.44
CA LEU A 40 10.30 8.88 0.50
C LEU A 40 11.80 8.99 0.75
N LEU A 41 12.50 7.86 0.78
CA LEU A 41 13.97 7.84 0.90
C LEU A 41 14.67 8.53 -0.27
N THR A 42 14.07 8.57 -1.47
CA THR A 42 14.62 9.34 -2.61
C THR A 42 14.65 10.86 -2.36
N LYS A 43 13.92 11.34 -1.36
CA LYS A 43 13.94 12.73 -0.87
C LYS A 43 14.61 12.86 0.51
N ASN A 44 15.36 11.85 0.96
CA ASN A 44 15.95 11.76 2.30
C ASN A 44 14.91 11.89 3.44
N LEU A 45 13.67 11.44 3.20
CA LEU A 45 12.59 11.44 4.19
C LEU A 45 12.40 10.04 4.76
N SER A 46 12.30 9.94 6.08
CA SER A 46 11.97 8.69 6.78
C SER A 46 11.08 8.98 7.99
N PHE A 47 10.21 8.02 8.32
CA PHE A 47 9.24 8.16 9.41
C PHE A 47 9.11 6.83 10.15
N SER A 48 8.99 6.90 11.48
CA SER A 48 8.83 5.72 12.35
C SER A 48 7.37 5.26 12.49
N LYS A 49 6.41 6.17 12.29
CA LYS A 49 4.97 5.88 12.39
C LYS A 49 4.35 5.70 11.01
N HIS A 50 3.38 4.80 10.91
CA HIS A 50 2.65 4.58 9.66
C HIS A 50 1.97 5.84 9.13
N SER A 51 1.29 6.59 10.00
CA SER A 51 0.67 7.87 9.64
C SER A 51 1.69 8.89 9.14
N GLY A 52 2.92 8.85 9.66
CA GLY A 52 4.04 9.66 9.20
C GLY A 52 4.44 9.34 7.76
N VAL A 53 4.57 8.05 7.42
CA VAL A 53 4.86 7.62 6.05
C VAL A 53 3.76 8.07 5.07
N ILE A 54 2.49 7.85 5.42
CA ILE A 54 1.35 8.22 4.56
C ILE A 54 1.27 9.75 4.39
N GLY A 55 1.43 10.50 5.49
CA GLY A 55 1.43 11.97 5.48
C GLY A 55 2.61 12.55 4.70
N GLY A 56 3.80 11.99 4.90
CA GLY A 56 5.01 12.35 4.15
C GLY A 56 4.84 12.12 2.66
N PHE A 57 4.32 10.96 2.26
CA PHE A 57 4.05 10.67 0.84
C PHE A 57 3.03 11.65 0.25
N SER A 58 1.93 11.89 0.97
CA SER A 58 0.88 12.81 0.53
C SER A 58 1.42 14.23 0.36
N LYS A 59 2.24 14.71 1.30
CA LYS A 59 2.84 16.05 1.24
C LYS A 59 3.86 16.16 0.10
N SER A 60 4.75 15.20 -0.05
CA SER A 60 5.92 15.32 -0.91
C SER A 60 5.73 14.86 -2.35
N PHE A 61 4.65 14.13 -2.64
CA PHE A 61 4.39 13.57 -3.97
C PHE A 61 2.95 13.78 -4.47
N ILE A 62 1.93 13.67 -3.62
CA ILE A 62 0.55 13.90 -4.07
C ILE A 62 0.28 15.40 -4.21
N LYS A 63 0.55 16.19 -3.16
CA LYS A 63 0.32 17.65 -3.19
C LYS A 63 1.19 18.37 -4.22
N GLU A 64 2.37 17.82 -4.50
CA GLU A 64 3.29 18.32 -5.53
C GLU A 64 2.90 17.86 -6.96
N GLY A 65 1.77 17.15 -7.12
CA GLY A 65 1.28 16.71 -8.43
C GLY A 65 2.08 15.58 -9.08
N VAL A 66 2.99 14.93 -8.35
CA VAL A 66 3.82 13.82 -8.87
C VAL A 66 3.00 12.54 -9.05
N PHE A 67 2.07 12.27 -8.13
CA PHE A 67 1.12 11.15 -8.25
C PHE A 67 -0.33 11.64 -8.16
N PRO A 68 -1.29 10.91 -8.73
CA PRO A 68 -2.70 11.30 -8.73
C PRO A 68 -3.26 11.46 -7.31
N SER A 69 -4.18 12.43 -7.14
CA SER A 69 -4.84 12.68 -5.85
C SER A 69 -5.64 11.48 -5.31
N ASP A 70 -6.19 10.63 -6.19
CA ASP A 70 -6.93 9.42 -5.79
C ASP A 70 -6.05 8.41 -5.03
N PHE A 71 -4.71 8.47 -5.14
CA PHE A 71 -3.83 7.59 -4.36
C PHE A 71 -4.06 7.77 -2.85
N ALA A 72 -4.36 8.98 -2.39
CA ALA A 72 -4.65 9.23 -0.98
C ALA A 72 -5.89 8.42 -0.51
N ASN A 73 -6.92 8.37 -1.34
CA ASN A 73 -8.15 7.63 -1.06
C ASN A 73 -7.92 6.10 -1.09
N LYS A 74 -7.16 5.60 -2.07
CA LYS A 74 -6.75 4.19 -2.15
C LYS A 74 -5.96 3.76 -0.91
N ILE A 75 -4.95 4.54 -0.51
CA ILE A 75 -4.14 4.28 0.69
C ILE A 75 -5.01 4.27 1.95
N LYS A 76 -5.97 5.19 2.06
CA LYS A 76 -6.91 5.22 3.20
C LYS A 76 -7.78 3.95 3.25
N LYS A 77 -8.25 3.44 2.11
CA LYS A 77 -9.03 2.20 2.04
C LYS A 77 -8.19 0.98 2.40
N LEU A 78 -6.97 0.90 1.89
CA LEU A 78 -6.00 -0.14 2.25
C LEU A 78 -5.74 -0.17 3.76
N TRP A 79 -5.49 0.99 4.37
CA TRP A 79 -5.32 1.12 5.83
C TRP A 79 -6.54 0.58 6.58
N LYS A 80 -7.75 1.01 6.20
CA LYS A 80 -9.00 0.59 6.84
C LYS A 80 -9.23 -0.92 6.71
N ASN A 81 -9.05 -1.48 5.53
CA ASN A 81 -9.25 -2.92 5.31
C ASN A 81 -8.20 -3.76 6.03
N ARG A 82 -6.98 -3.24 6.17
CA ARG A 82 -5.96 -3.85 7.04
C ARG A 82 -6.36 -3.80 8.52
N GLU A 83 -6.91 -2.69 9.02
CA GLU A 83 -7.41 -2.62 10.39
C GLU A 83 -8.53 -3.63 10.64
N ILE A 84 -9.47 -3.76 9.70
CA ILE A 84 -10.54 -4.76 9.76
C ILE A 84 -9.95 -6.17 9.76
N GLY A 85 -9.05 -6.46 8.82
CA GLY A 85 -8.47 -7.79 8.65
C GLY A 85 -7.58 -8.24 9.82
N ASP A 86 -6.88 -7.31 10.48
CA ASP A 86 -5.93 -7.63 11.55
C ASP A 86 -6.58 -7.63 12.94
N TYR A 87 -7.62 -6.83 13.18
CA TYR A 87 -8.07 -6.53 14.55
C TYR A 87 -9.59 -6.52 14.78
N ASP A 88 -10.42 -6.43 13.74
CA ASP A 88 -11.87 -6.33 13.92
C ASP A 88 -12.49 -7.74 14.11
N TYR A 89 -13.32 -7.89 15.14
CA TYR A 89 -13.97 -9.15 15.50
C TYR A 89 -15.41 -9.25 14.97
N GLU A 90 -16.03 -8.13 14.63
CA GLU A 90 -17.41 -8.06 14.13
C GLU A 90 -17.44 -8.00 12.61
N LYS A 91 -16.54 -7.22 12.02
CA LYS A 91 -16.45 -7.01 10.57
C LYS A 91 -15.43 -7.95 9.96
N LYS A 92 -15.68 -8.31 8.71
CA LYS A 92 -14.77 -9.12 7.90
C LYS A 92 -14.52 -8.44 6.57
N VAL A 93 -13.28 -8.55 6.10
CA VAL A 93 -12.93 -8.16 4.74
C VAL A 93 -13.60 -9.15 3.78
N SER A 94 -14.40 -8.64 2.86
CA SER A 94 -15.01 -9.47 1.81
C SER A 94 -13.98 -9.87 0.76
N ARG A 95 -14.31 -10.88 -0.06
CA ARG A 95 -13.47 -11.24 -1.22
C ARG A 95 -13.26 -10.05 -2.15
N ASP A 96 -14.31 -9.29 -2.44
CA ASP A 96 -14.26 -8.16 -3.35
C ASP A 96 -13.41 -7.01 -2.79
N ASP A 97 -13.48 -6.77 -1.48
CA ASP A 97 -12.59 -5.80 -0.81
C ASP A 97 -11.13 -6.25 -0.89
N ALA A 98 -10.84 -7.55 -0.70
CA ALA A 98 -9.49 -8.09 -0.80
C ALA A 98 -8.93 -8.00 -2.23
N VAL A 99 -9.74 -8.32 -3.25
CA VAL A 99 -9.38 -8.11 -4.67
C VAL A 99 -9.05 -6.65 -4.91
N LYS A 100 -9.91 -5.73 -4.46
CA LYS A 100 -9.71 -4.30 -4.65
C LYS A 100 -8.46 -3.78 -3.94
N CYS A 101 -8.14 -4.32 -2.76
CA CYS A 101 -6.88 -4.05 -2.07
C CYS A 101 -5.67 -4.48 -2.90
N ILE A 102 -5.69 -5.66 -3.52
CA ILE A 102 -4.61 -6.13 -4.41
C ILE A 102 -4.48 -5.21 -5.62
N ASP A 103 -5.58 -4.84 -6.26
CA ASP A 103 -5.58 -3.98 -7.46
C ASP A 103 -5.00 -2.60 -7.15
N ASP A 104 -5.51 -1.96 -6.08
CA ASP A 104 -5.01 -0.65 -5.64
C ASP A 104 -3.53 -0.72 -5.23
N ALA A 105 -3.12 -1.80 -4.55
CA ALA A 105 -1.73 -2.00 -4.15
C ALA A 105 -0.80 -2.19 -5.36
N SER A 106 -1.20 -3.02 -6.33
CA SER A 106 -0.44 -3.25 -7.56
C SER A 106 -0.25 -1.96 -8.35
N LEU A 107 -1.34 -1.20 -8.53
CA LEU A 107 -1.30 0.09 -9.24
C LEU A 107 -0.31 1.07 -8.59
N ILE A 108 -0.39 1.25 -7.26
CA ILE A 108 0.48 2.17 -6.53
C ILE A 108 1.94 1.71 -6.60
N LEU A 109 2.19 0.41 -6.37
CA LEU A 109 3.52 -0.18 -6.42
C LEU A 109 4.15 0.05 -7.79
N ASP A 110 3.47 -0.32 -8.87
CA ASP A 110 3.99 -0.18 -10.24
C ASP A 110 4.25 1.28 -10.62
N SER A 111 3.33 2.17 -10.23
CA SER A 111 3.48 3.61 -10.49
C SER A 111 4.72 4.19 -9.80
N ILE A 112 4.95 3.81 -8.54
CA ILE A 112 6.09 4.29 -7.77
C ILE A 112 7.39 3.65 -8.24
N LYS A 113 7.40 2.35 -8.57
CA LYS A 113 8.58 1.68 -9.15
C LYS A 113 9.05 2.37 -10.42
N LYS A 114 8.14 2.59 -11.37
CA LYS A 114 8.42 3.31 -12.63
C LYS A 114 8.97 4.72 -12.36
N TYR A 115 8.43 5.42 -11.38
CA TYR A 115 8.94 6.73 -10.98
C TYR A 115 10.38 6.68 -10.44
N ILE A 116 10.70 5.70 -9.60
CA ILE A 116 12.05 5.51 -9.05
C ILE A 116 13.04 5.12 -10.16
N GLU A 117 12.65 4.21 -11.06
CA GLU A 117 13.50 3.75 -12.16
C GLU A 117 13.86 4.87 -13.15
N ARG A 118 12.92 5.76 -13.47
CA ARG A 118 13.18 6.92 -14.35
C ARG A 118 14.12 7.97 -13.75
N ARG A 119 14.45 7.86 -12.46
CA ARG A 119 15.30 8.78 -11.71
C ARG A 119 16.64 8.15 -11.31
N LYS A 120 16.88 6.89 -11.68
CA LYS A 120 18.22 6.30 -11.68
C LYS A 120 18.95 6.74 -12.94
#